data_AF-A0A453N0J0-F1
#
_entry.id   AF-A0A453N0J0-F1
#
_cell.length_a   1.000
_cell.length_b   1.000
_cell.length_c   1.000
_cell.angle_alpha   90.00
_cell.angle_beta   90.00
_cell.angle_gamma   90.00
#
_symmetry.space_group_name_H-M   'P 1'
#
loop_
_entity.id
_entity.type
_entity.pdbx_description
1 polymer ?
#
loop_
_entity_poly.entity_id
_entity_poly.type
_entity_poly.pdbx_seq_one_letter_code
_entity_poly.pdbx_strand_id
1 'polypeptide(L)'
;MEEFPELRGSVEHGFNDPSDVATALEYLAKSQGIERTRLLATEHAKLAARAIDALPEVGNKVALVSRQALKDLAQKLIRRTK
;
A
#
# COMPACT_ATOMS: atom_id res chain seq x y z
N MET A 1 2.18 16.87 -3.91
CA MET A 1 1.09 17.77 -3.51
C MET A 1 1.20 18.22 -2.07
N GLU A 2 1.23 17.33 -1.07
CA GLU A 2 1.34 17.73 0.35
C GLU A 2 2.72 18.28 0.73
N GLU A 3 3.80 17.64 0.24
CA GLU A 3 5.19 18.07 0.50
C GLU A 3 5.74 18.96 -0.63
N PHE A 4 5.30 18.74 -1.86
CA PHE A 4 5.66 19.51 -3.06
C PHE A 4 4.38 19.80 -3.88
N PRO A 5 3.73 20.95 -3.67
CA PRO A 5 2.52 21.35 -4.39
C PRO A 5 2.71 21.48 -5.91
N GLU A 6 3.92 21.83 -6.35
CA GLU A 6 4.32 22.05 -7.74
C GLU A 6 4.10 20.80 -8.61
N LEU A 7 4.20 19.62 -8.01
CA LEU A 7 3.92 18.34 -8.67
C LEU A 7 2.47 18.25 -9.19
N ARG A 8 1.54 19.04 -8.64
CA ARG A 8 0.13 19.03 -9.04
C ARG A 8 -0.03 19.38 -10.51
N GLY A 9 0.71 20.37 -10.99
CA GLY A 9 0.70 20.76 -12.40
C GLY A 9 1.04 19.59 -13.31
N SER A 10 2.24 19.01 -13.17
CA SER A 10 2.67 17.89 -14.03
C SER A 10 1.74 16.67 -13.96
N VAL A 11 1.16 16.37 -12.79
CA VAL A 11 0.18 15.28 -12.62
C VAL A 11 -1.13 15.58 -13.37
N GLU A 12 -1.69 16.77 -13.22
CA GLU A 12 -2.95 17.18 -13.88
C GLU A 12 -2.80 17.23 -15.41
N HIS A 13 -1.63 17.62 -15.89
CA HIS A 13 -1.29 17.61 -17.31
C HIS A 13 -0.85 16.22 -17.80
N GLY A 14 -0.86 15.19 -16.93
CA GLY A 14 -0.66 13.79 -17.31
C GLY A 14 0.77 13.40 -17.69
N PHE A 15 1.78 14.18 -17.31
CA PHE A 15 3.18 13.96 -17.68
C PHE A 15 3.40 13.92 -19.21
N ASN A 16 2.72 14.79 -19.95
CA ASN A 16 2.80 14.85 -21.41
C ASN A 16 4.19 15.27 -21.93
N ASP A 17 4.98 15.99 -21.14
CA ASP A 17 6.38 16.26 -21.45
C ASP A 17 7.28 15.20 -20.77
N PRO A 18 8.20 14.53 -21.50
CA PRO A 18 9.15 13.60 -20.89
C PRO A 18 9.95 14.17 -19.70
N SER A 19 10.17 15.48 -19.66
CA SER A 19 10.83 16.16 -18.55
C SER A 19 9.99 16.19 -17.27
N ASP A 20 8.65 16.15 -17.38
CA ASP A 20 7.74 16.08 -16.23
C ASP A 20 7.98 14.80 -15.41
N VAL A 21 8.30 13.68 -16.08
CA VAL A 21 8.57 12.40 -15.41
C VAL A 21 9.87 12.48 -14.60
N ALA A 22 10.92 13.07 -15.18
CA ALA A 22 12.21 13.21 -14.50
C ALA A 22 12.08 14.09 -13.25
N THR A 23 11.40 15.24 -13.38
CA THR A 23 11.11 16.14 -12.27
C THR A 23 10.25 15.47 -11.21
N ALA A 24 9.24 14.69 -11.61
CA ALA A 24 8.38 13.99 -10.66
C ALA A 24 9.12 12.91 -9.86
N LEU A 25 10.05 12.19 -10.49
CA LEU A 25 10.92 11.22 -9.81
C LEU A 25 11.86 11.91 -8.82
N GLU A 26 12.39 13.09 -9.15
CA GLU A 26 13.23 13.87 -8.24
C GLU A 26 12.46 14.29 -6.99
N TYR A 27 11.24 14.82 -7.16
CA TYR A 27 10.38 15.18 -6.03
C TYR A 27 9.97 13.95 -5.22
N LEU A 28 9.66 12.82 -5.87
CA LEU A 28 9.34 11.57 -5.18
C LEU A 28 10.52 11.11 -4.31
N ALA A 29 11.75 11.16 -4.84
CA ALA A 29 12.96 10.77 -4.12
C ALA A 29 13.27 11.68 -2.91
N LYS A 30 12.93 12.97 -3.00
CA LYS A 30 13.08 13.93 -1.89
C LYS A 30 11.95 13.84 -0.86
N SER A 31 10.79 13.34 -1.26
CA SER A 31 9.61 13.22 -0.39
C SER A 31 9.64 11.99 0.51
N GLN A 32 8.76 11.97 1.51
CA GLN A 32 8.47 10.77 2.29
C GLN A 32 7.36 9.89 1.68
N GLY A 33 6.92 10.17 0.45
CA GLY A 33 5.74 9.52 -0.15
C GLY A 33 5.83 7.99 -0.23
N ILE A 34 7.00 7.44 -0.57
CA ILE A 34 7.23 5.98 -0.63
C ILE A 34 7.07 5.35 0.75
N GLU A 35 7.73 5.93 1.76
CA GLU A 35 7.70 5.37 3.11
C GLU A 35 6.31 5.51 3.75
N ARG A 36 5.65 6.66 3.59
CA ARG A 36 4.28 6.86 4.06
C ARG A 36 3.30 5.87 3.42
N THR A 37 3.43 5.62 2.12
CA THR A 37 2.61 4.63 1.42
C THR A 37 2.87 3.22 1.95
N ARG A 38 4.12 2.87 2.23
CA ARG A 38 4.49 1.57 2.82
C ARG A 38 3.90 1.38 4.23
N LEU A 39 3.95 2.42 5.06
CA LEU A 39 3.34 2.44 6.39
C LEU A 39 1.82 2.28 6.30
N LEU A 40 1.17 3.07 5.44
CA LEU A 40 -0.28 2.99 5.25
C LEU A 40 -0.73 1.60 4.77
N ALA A 41 -0.02 1.02 3.79
CA ALA A 41 -0.27 -0.34 3.34
C ALA A 41 -0.13 -1.36 4.49
N THR A 42 0.91 -1.20 5.32
CA THR A 42 1.14 -2.06 6.50
C THR A 42 -0.01 -1.96 7.51
N GLU A 43 -0.52 -0.76 7.77
CA GLU A 43 -1.67 -0.55 8.65
C GLU A 43 -2.93 -1.23 8.11
N HIS A 44 -3.21 -1.10 6.81
CA HIS A 44 -4.34 -1.80 6.20
C HIS A 44 -4.21 -3.34 6.25
N ALA A 45 -2.99 -3.88 6.06
CA ALA A 45 -2.78 -5.33 6.23
C ALA A 45 -3.01 -5.79 7.67
N LYS A 46 -2.61 -4.99 8.68
CA LYS A 46 -2.93 -5.27 10.09
C LYS A 46 -4.43 -5.25 10.36
N LEU A 47 -5.15 -4.26 9.81
CA LEU A 47 -6.60 -4.17 9.95
C LEU A 47 -7.31 -5.38 9.31
N ALA A 48 -6.87 -5.80 8.13
CA ALA A 48 -7.40 -7.00 7.47
C ALA A 48 -7.18 -8.27 8.32
N ALA A 49 -5.98 -8.44 8.87
CA ALA A 49 -5.70 -9.57 9.76
C ALA A 49 -6.57 -9.55 11.02
N ARG A 50 -6.71 -8.39 11.66
CA ARG A 50 -7.59 -8.19 12.83
C ARG A 50 -9.06 -8.49 12.52
N ALA A 51 -9.54 -8.12 11.34
CA ALA A 51 -10.90 -8.41 10.93
C ALA A 51 -11.15 -9.93 10.79
N ILE A 52 -10.13 -10.70 10.35
CA ILE A 52 -10.21 -12.16 10.30
C ILE A 52 -10.21 -12.76 11.70
N ASP A 53 -9.38 -12.23 12.62
CA ASP A 53 -9.34 -12.67 14.01
C ASP A 53 -10.64 -12.37 14.78
N ALA A 54 -11.38 -11.33 14.37
CA ALA A 54 -12.67 -10.96 14.96
C ALA A 54 -13.85 -11.85 14.50
N LEU A 55 -13.64 -12.78 13.57
CA LEU A 55 -14.68 -13.69 13.13
C LEU A 55 -15.05 -14.69 14.25
N PRO A 56 -16.34 -15.05 14.41
CA PRO A 56 -16.77 -16.01 15.43
C PRO A 56 -15.99 -17.33 15.38
N GLU A 57 -15.74 -17.93 16.52
CA GLU A 57 -15.01 -19.19 16.61
C GLU A 57 -15.77 -20.32 15.88
N VAL A 58 -15.02 -21.17 15.18
CA VAL A 58 -15.57 -22.29 14.40
C VAL A 58 -14.72 -23.53 14.64
N GLY A 59 -15.38 -24.64 14.97
CA GLY A 59 -14.70 -25.93 15.18
C GLY A 59 -14.25 -26.64 13.89
N ASN A 60 -14.53 -26.06 12.72
CA ASN A 60 -14.16 -26.64 11.43
C ASN A 60 -12.70 -26.35 11.07
N LYS A 61 -11.89 -27.41 10.95
CA LYS A 61 -10.46 -27.33 10.58
C LYS A 61 -10.22 -26.61 9.25
N VAL A 62 -11.07 -26.80 8.24
CA VAL A 62 -10.93 -26.12 6.94
C VAL A 62 -11.08 -24.62 7.11
N ALA A 63 -12.07 -24.19 7.91
CA ALA A 63 -12.29 -22.76 8.17
C ALA A 63 -11.11 -22.12 8.90
N LEU A 64 -10.49 -22.83 9.85
CA LEU A 64 -9.28 -22.35 10.54
C LEU A 64 -8.09 -22.19 9.58
N VAL A 65 -7.84 -23.18 8.71
CA VAL A 65 -6.78 -23.11 7.70
C VAL A 65 -7.02 -21.97 6.72
N SER A 66 -8.26 -21.80 6.24
CA SER A 66 -8.62 -20.69 5.34
C SER A 66 -8.41 -19.33 6.00
N ARG A 67 -8.80 -19.17 7.27
CA ARG A 67 -8.56 -17.91 8.02
C ARG A 67 -7.07 -17.60 8.15
N GLN A 68 -6.24 -18.61 8.45
CA GLN A 68 -4.80 -18.41 8.50
C GLN A 68 -4.22 -17.98 7.14
N ALA A 69 -4.64 -18.65 6.05
CA ALA A 69 -4.19 -18.32 4.70
C ALA A 69 -4.54 -16.87 4.28
N LEU A 70 -5.72 -16.38 4.69
CA LEU A 70 -6.12 -14.99 4.43
C LEU A 70 -5.23 -13.98 5.18
N LYS A 71 -4.84 -14.27 6.43
CA LYS A 71 -3.89 -13.43 7.19
C LYS A 71 -2.50 -13.43 6.55
N ASP A 72 -2.03 -14.60 6.13
CA ASP A 72 -0.74 -14.75 5.47
C ASP A 72 -0.72 -14.00 4.13
N LEU A 73 -1.82 -14.02 3.38
CA LEU A 73 -1.96 -13.26 2.13
C LEU A 73 -1.83 -11.75 2.36
N ALA A 74 -2.50 -11.21 3.39
CA ALA A 74 -2.40 -9.79 3.74
C ALA A 74 -0.95 -9.38 4.04
N GLN A 75 -0.19 -10.21 4.76
CA GLN A 75 1.23 -9.96 5.05
C GLN A 75 2.12 -10.11 3.80
N LYS A 76 1.85 -11.10 2.95
CA LYS A 76 2.62 -11.36 1.73
C LYS A 76 2.56 -10.18 0.76
N LEU A 77 1.41 -9.52 0.65
CA LEU A 77 1.23 -8.39 -0.27
C LEU A 77 2.09 -7.17 0.10
N ILE A 78 2.45 -6.98 1.37
CA ILE A 78 3.33 -5.89 1.80
C ILE A 78 4.78 -6.09 1.36
N ARG A 79 5.21 -7.35 1.22
CA ARG A 79 6.61 -7.71 0.92
C ARG A 79 6.85 -8.10 -0.53
N ARG A 80 5.80 -8.10 -1.35
CA ARG A 80 5.87 -8.56 -2.72
C ARG A 80 6.66 -7.57 -3.59
N THR A 81 7.83 -8.01 -4.05
CA THR A 81 8.50 -7.44 -5.22
C THR A 81 8.06 -8.21 -6.46
N LYS A 82 7.84 -7.50 -7.59
CA LYS A 82 7.47 -8.13 -8.87
C LYS A 82 8.69 -8.71 -9.57
#